data_AF-A0A1G9AP52-F1
#
_entry.id   AF-A0A1G9AP52-F1
#
_cell.length_a   1.000
_cell.length_b   1.000
_cell.length_c   1.000
_cell.angle_alpha   90.00
_cell.angle_beta   90.00
_cell.angle_gamma   90.00
#
_symmetry.space_group_name_H-M   'P 1'
#
loop_
_entity.id
_entity.type
_entity.pdbx_description
1 polymer ?
#
loop_
_entity_poly.entity_id
_entity_poly.type
_entity_poly.pdbx_seq_one_letter_code
_entity_poly.pdbx_strand_id
1 'polypeptide(L)'
;MKTRRILLPLIIAGLAAPTALAQDELPNVEDRRPATQDQATTPPASPPDRQPAVQDQTATQDQSATPPGAPPEQQSTRKSRKAAKDWTCADFIAVDEKYQPKVVYWATANTEDGDPEAAILDIEATEKVVPMVITACKKTPKESFRKKFKEERQKVDREMKRDMKKMEDRHKAMEERKKMMKEEKKETRDQM
;
A
#
# COMPACT_ATOMS: atom_id res chain seq x y z
N MET A 1 67.75 -3.42 -16.84
CA MET A 1 66.64 -3.80 -17.75
C MET A 1 65.56 -4.44 -16.89
N LYS A 2 64.29 -4.05 -16.84
CA LYS A 2 63.38 -3.61 -17.90
C LYS A 2 62.24 -2.83 -17.24
N THR A 3 62.26 -1.51 -17.36
CA THR A 3 61.19 -0.62 -16.88
C THR A 3 59.97 -0.81 -17.76
N ARG A 4 58.93 -1.50 -17.26
CA ARG A 4 57.64 -1.58 -17.95
C ARG A 4 56.88 -0.27 -17.74
N ARG A 5 57.03 0.65 -18.70
CA ARG A 5 56.13 1.79 -18.88
C ARG A 5 54.77 1.22 -19.33
N ILE A 6 53.84 1.10 -18.39
CA ILE A 6 52.44 0.77 -18.69
C ILE A 6 51.75 2.11 -18.93
N LEU A 7 51.53 2.39 -20.22
CA LEU A 7 50.71 3.47 -20.71
C LEU A 7 49.25 3.03 -20.53
N LEU A 8 48.58 3.49 -19.48
CA LEU A 8 47.13 3.32 -19.33
C LEU A 8 46.42 4.59 -19.80
N PRO A 9 45.38 4.48 -20.63
CA PRO A 9 44.74 5.62 -21.28
C PRO A 9 43.92 6.45 -20.29
N LEU A 10 43.99 7.77 -20.47
CA LEU A 10 43.08 8.76 -19.90
C LEU A 10 41.63 8.39 -20.26
N ILE A 11 40.90 7.82 -19.30
CA ILE A 11 39.45 7.73 -19.37
C ILE A 11 38.91 9.08 -18.91
N ILE A 12 38.44 9.85 -19.89
CA ILE A 12 37.72 11.10 -19.73
C ILE A 12 36.39 10.75 -19.06
N ALA A 13 36.30 10.93 -17.74
CA ALA A 13 35.04 10.92 -17.03
C ALA A 13 34.31 12.22 -17.38
N GLY A 14 33.48 12.17 -18.42
CA GLY A 14 32.53 13.22 -18.75
C GLY A 14 31.58 13.43 -17.57
N LEU A 15 31.60 14.65 -17.03
CA LEU A 15 30.56 15.20 -16.19
C LEU A 15 29.21 15.08 -16.91
N ALA A 16 28.34 14.20 -16.44
CA ALA A 16 26.91 14.36 -16.61
C ALA A 16 26.37 14.95 -15.31
N ALA A 17 26.06 16.25 -15.36
CA ALA A 17 25.36 16.96 -14.30
C ALA A 17 23.98 16.32 -14.05
N PRO A 18 23.53 16.19 -12.79
CA PRO A 18 22.13 15.97 -12.53
C PRO A 18 21.36 17.25 -12.83
N THR A 19 20.54 17.21 -13.87
CA THR A 19 19.52 18.22 -14.16
C THR A 19 18.65 18.40 -12.92
N ALA A 20 18.68 19.63 -12.39
CA ALA A 20 17.82 20.10 -11.33
C ALA A 20 16.35 19.93 -11.75
N LEU A 21 15.61 19.08 -11.03
CA LEU A 21 14.16 19.16 -11.04
C LEU A 21 13.73 20.20 -10.03
N ALA A 22 13.16 21.26 -10.57
CA ALA A 22 12.49 22.32 -9.86
C ALA A 22 11.43 21.75 -8.92
N GLN A 23 11.48 22.25 -7.68
CA GLN A 23 10.41 22.17 -6.71
C GLN A 23 9.40 23.25 -7.11
N ASP A 24 8.21 22.83 -7.55
CA ASP A 24 7.07 23.75 -7.64
C ASP A 24 6.24 23.58 -6.36
N GLU A 25 6.22 24.67 -5.61
CA GLU A 25 5.63 24.87 -4.31
C GLU A 25 4.32 25.62 -4.52
N LEU A 26 3.18 25.02 -4.19
CA LEU A 26 1.91 25.74 -4.05
C LEU A 26 1.02 25.08 -2.98
N PRO A 27 0.17 25.86 -2.30
CA PRO A 27 0.22 25.96 -0.85
C PRO A 27 -1.06 25.49 -0.15
N ASN A 28 -0.85 25.14 1.12
CA ASN A 28 -1.73 25.24 2.29
C ASN A 28 -3.18 25.74 2.06
N VAL A 29 -4.16 24.89 2.38
CA VAL A 29 -5.53 25.31 2.70
C VAL A 29 -5.95 24.71 4.05
N GLU A 30 -5.37 25.24 5.11
CA GLU A 30 -5.93 25.12 6.46
C GLU A 30 -6.96 26.25 6.66
N ASP A 31 -8.01 25.95 7.42
CA ASP A 31 -8.92 26.87 8.11
C ASP A 31 -10.14 27.43 7.35
N ARG A 32 -11.28 26.76 7.54
CA ARG A 32 -12.49 27.41 8.10
C ARG A 32 -13.60 26.41 8.39
N ARG A 33 -13.70 25.98 9.64
CA ARG A 33 -14.95 25.44 10.19
C ARG A 33 -15.17 26.05 11.58
N PRO A 34 -16.03 27.07 11.72
CA PRO A 34 -16.38 27.54 13.06
C PRO A 34 -17.35 26.55 13.71
N ALA A 35 -17.06 26.28 14.97
CA ALA A 35 -17.95 25.63 15.91
C ALA A 35 -19.22 26.46 16.10
N THR A 36 -20.38 25.81 16.17
CA THR A 36 -21.47 26.29 17.03
C THR A 36 -22.16 25.07 17.63
N GLN A 37 -22.16 25.11 18.95
CA GLN A 37 -22.71 24.17 19.89
C GLN A 37 -24.18 24.58 20.14
N ASP A 38 -25.00 23.59 20.50
CA ASP A 38 -25.94 23.70 21.63
C ASP A 38 -27.46 23.94 21.39
N GLN A 39 -28.21 22.98 21.95
CA GLN A 39 -29.56 23.00 22.55
C GLN A 39 -30.80 23.32 21.68
N ALA A 40 -31.70 22.35 21.47
CA ALA A 40 -32.68 21.72 22.38
C ALA A 40 -34.03 22.45 22.37
N THR A 41 -35.06 21.79 21.80
CA THR A 41 -36.47 21.88 22.22
C THR A 41 -37.22 20.68 21.64
N THR A 42 -37.55 19.73 22.50
CA THR A 42 -38.65 18.73 22.39
C THR A 42 -39.92 19.34 23.04
N PRO A 43 -41.14 18.74 23.06
CA PRO A 43 -41.63 17.41 22.61
C PRO A 43 -43.09 17.50 22.00
N PRO A 44 -44.02 16.53 22.18
CA PRO A 44 -44.08 15.11 21.80
C PRO A 44 -45.35 14.74 20.98
N ALA A 45 -45.41 13.52 20.40
CA ALA A 45 -46.53 12.57 20.60
C ALA A 45 -46.35 11.32 19.70
N SER A 46 -46.07 10.18 20.33
CA SER A 46 -46.35 8.83 19.81
C SER A 46 -47.88 8.56 19.94
N PRO A 47 -48.48 7.49 19.36
CA PRO A 47 -48.13 6.10 19.68
C PRO A 47 -48.40 5.12 18.47
N PRO A 48 -48.60 3.80 18.64
CA PRO A 48 -47.70 2.80 18.04
C PRO A 48 -48.42 1.88 17.02
N ASP A 49 -47.70 1.28 16.08
CA ASP A 49 -48.11 -0.04 15.58
C ASP A 49 -46.94 -0.81 14.96
N ARG A 50 -47.17 -2.10 14.82
CA ARG A 50 -46.30 -3.23 15.02
C ARG A 50 -45.95 -3.83 13.65
N GLN A 51 -44.70 -4.27 13.48
CA GLN A 51 -44.16 -5.01 12.33
C GLN A 51 -45.09 -6.16 11.83
N PRO A 52 -45.08 -6.56 10.53
CA PRO A 52 -43.98 -7.38 10.00
C PRO A 52 -43.61 -7.19 8.50
N ALA A 53 -42.47 -7.80 8.18
CA ALA A 53 -41.83 -7.88 6.87
C ALA A 53 -42.73 -8.41 5.73
N VAL A 54 -42.63 -7.79 4.55
CA VAL A 54 -42.81 -8.45 3.25
C VAL A 54 -41.87 -7.82 2.22
N GLN A 55 -41.15 -8.68 1.50
CA GLN A 55 -40.42 -8.32 0.29
C GLN A 55 -41.46 -8.10 -0.83
N ASP A 56 -41.37 -6.98 -1.55
CA ASP A 56 -41.93 -6.93 -2.90
C ASP A 56 -41.06 -6.05 -3.79
N GLN A 57 -40.55 -6.69 -4.85
CA GLN A 57 -39.93 -6.01 -5.97
C GLN A 57 -41.06 -5.50 -6.86
N THR A 58 -41.32 -4.20 -6.84
CA THR A 58 -42.03 -3.53 -7.93
C THR A 58 -41.16 -2.40 -8.45
N ALA A 59 -40.68 -2.62 -9.68
CA ALA A 59 -40.00 -1.62 -10.48
C ALA A 59 -40.94 -0.43 -10.73
N THR A 60 -40.48 0.76 -10.42
CA THR A 60 -40.86 1.96 -11.17
C THR A 60 -39.58 2.70 -11.49
N GLN A 61 -39.24 2.65 -12.77
CA GLN A 61 -38.24 3.50 -13.38
C GLN A 61 -38.73 4.94 -13.25
N ASP A 62 -37.93 5.79 -12.62
CA ASP A 62 -37.94 7.21 -12.91
C ASP A 62 -36.51 7.59 -13.33
N GLN A 63 -36.31 7.59 -14.64
CA GLN A 63 -35.21 8.31 -15.26
C GLN A 63 -35.69 9.75 -15.39
N SER A 64 -35.03 10.70 -14.72
CA SER A 64 -34.86 12.09 -15.19
C SER A 64 -34.11 12.93 -14.16
N ALA A 65 -32.80 13.13 -14.36
CA ALA A 65 -32.09 14.41 -14.21
C ALA A 65 -30.57 14.16 -14.18
N THR A 66 -29.94 14.14 -15.36
CA THR A 66 -28.48 14.20 -15.48
C THR A 66 -28.05 15.67 -15.49
N PRO A 67 -27.16 16.15 -14.59
CA PRO A 67 -26.51 17.43 -14.78
C PRO A 67 -25.44 17.32 -15.90
N PRO A 68 -25.32 18.30 -16.81
CA PRO A 68 -24.35 18.25 -17.89
C PRO A 68 -22.94 18.54 -17.35
N GLY A 69 -22.01 17.59 -17.48
CA GLY A 69 -20.58 17.84 -17.18
C GLY A 69 -19.70 16.68 -16.70
N ALA A 70 -20.17 15.42 -16.66
CA ALA A 70 -19.31 14.30 -16.31
C ALA A 70 -18.47 13.80 -17.50
N PRO A 71 -17.15 13.52 -17.34
CA PRO A 71 -16.34 12.82 -18.35
C PRO A 71 -16.96 11.46 -18.70
N PRO A 72 -16.74 10.90 -19.90
CA PRO A 72 -17.45 9.71 -20.35
C PRO A 72 -17.20 8.54 -19.40
N GLU A 73 -18.23 8.25 -18.60
CA GLU A 73 -18.37 7.04 -17.82
C GLU A 73 -18.35 5.88 -18.82
N GLN A 74 -17.28 5.09 -18.78
CA GLN A 74 -17.16 3.90 -19.60
C GLN A 74 -18.27 2.92 -19.21
N GLN A 75 -19.34 2.97 -19.99
CA GLN A 75 -20.46 2.05 -19.93
C GLN A 75 -19.95 0.67 -20.33
N SER A 76 -19.45 -0.06 -19.33
CA SER A 76 -19.04 -1.44 -19.48
C SER A 76 -20.28 -2.27 -19.79
N THR A 77 -20.45 -2.60 -21.07
CA THR A 77 -21.36 -3.64 -21.53
C THR A 77 -21.19 -4.84 -20.60
N ARG A 78 -22.25 -5.24 -19.87
CA ARG A 78 -22.19 -6.30 -18.85
C ARG A 78 -21.92 -7.67 -19.49
N LYS A 79 -20.69 -7.88 -19.95
CA LYS A 79 -20.05 -9.20 -19.89
C LYS A 79 -20.08 -9.56 -18.40
N SER A 80 -20.63 -10.73 -18.09
CA SER A 80 -20.82 -11.22 -16.73
C SER A 80 -19.67 -10.77 -15.82
N ARG A 81 -19.94 -9.82 -14.92
CA ARG A 81 -18.94 -9.29 -13.99
C ARG A 81 -18.57 -10.43 -13.06
N LYS A 82 -17.46 -11.11 -13.33
CA LYS A 82 -16.91 -12.12 -12.42
C LYS A 82 -16.71 -11.47 -11.06
N ALA A 83 -17.20 -12.13 -10.00
CA ALA A 83 -16.92 -11.68 -8.66
C ALA A 83 -15.40 -11.68 -8.44
N ALA A 84 -14.87 -10.67 -7.74
CA ALA A 84 -13.44 -10.55 -7.49
C ALA A 84 -12.84 -11.74 -6.72
N LYS A 85 -13.69 -12.51 -6.03
CA LYS A 85 -13.31 -13.77 -5.37
C LYS A 85 -12.95 -14.87 -6.38
N ASP A 86 -13.52 -14.82 -7.57
CA ASP A 86 -13.35 -15.83 -8.63
C ASP A 86 -12.32 -15.40 -9.70
N TRP A 87 -11.54 -14.35 -9.42
CA TRP A 87 -10.54 -13.84 -10.35
C TRP A 87 -9.35 -14.80 -10.48
N THR A 88 -9.00 -15.05 -11.72
CA THR A 88 -7.70 -15.60 -12.09
C THR A 88 -6.66 -14.49 -12.18
N CYS A 89 -5.39 -14.87 -12.25
CA CYS A 89 -4.31 -13.94 -12.56
C CYS A 89 -4.50 -13.26 -13.92
N ALA A 90 -5.13 -13.91 -14.91
CA ALA A 90 -5.49 -13.30 -16.19
C ALA A 90 -6.50 -12.15 -16.01
N ASP A 91 -7.51 -12.33 -15.14
CA ASP A 91 -8.48 -11.28 -14.84
C ASP A 91 -7.80 -10.08 -14.16
N PHE A 92 -6.81 -10.34 -13.28
CA PHE A 92 -6.03 -9.28 -12.62
C PHE A 92 -5.11 -8.51 -13.57
N ILE A 93 -4.31 -9.20 -14.39
CA ILE A 93 -3.37 -8.52 -15.32
C ILE A 93 -4.09 -7.79 -16.46
N ALA A 94 -5.37 -8.09 -16.71
CA ALA A 94 -6.22 -7.34 -17.64
C ALA A 94 -6.67 -5.98 -17.07
N VAL A 95 -6.53 -5.75 -15.76
CA VAL A 95 -6.74 -4.44 -15.15
C VAL A 95 -5.60 -3.51 -15.59
N ASP A 96 -5.95 -2.26 -15.93
CA ASP A 96 -4.98 -1.20 -16.23
C ASP A 96 -3.92 -1.13 -15.12
N GLU A 97 -2.65 -1.06 -15.51
CA GLU A 97 -1.51 -1.12 -14.60
C GLU A 97 -1.60 -0.09 -13.47
N LYS A 98 -2.21 1.09 -13.71
CA LYS A 98 -2.41 2.11 -12.67
C LYS A 98 -3.41 1.72 -11.58
N TYR A 99 -4.27 0.74 -11.86
CA TYR A 99 -5.28 0.23 -10.93
C TYR A 99 -4.90 -1.12 -10.32
N GLN A 100 -3.91 -1.83 -10.88
CA GLN A 100 -3.42 -3.07 -10.29
C GLN A 100 -3.00 -2.93 -8.82
N PRO A 101 -2.26 -1.88 -8.40
CA PRO A 101 -1.96 -1.66 -6.98
C PRO A 101 -3.23 -1.57 -6.12
N LYS A 102 -4.27 -0.89 -6.60
CA LYS A 102 -5.55 -0.76 -5.87
C LYS A 102 -6.25 -2.10 -5.68
N VAL A 103 -6.16 -3.00 -6.66
CA VAL A 103 -6.69 -4.37 -6.53
C VAL A 103 -5.92 -5.17 -5.48
N VAL A 104 -4.60 -5.01 -5.40
CA VAL A 104 -3.76 -5.67 -4.38
C VAL A 104 -4.06 -5.11 -2.98
N TYR A 105 -4.27 -3.80 -2.85
CA TYR A 105 -4.77 -3.18 -1.61
C TYR A 105 -6.15 -3.68 -1.20
N TRP A 106 -7.07 -3.82 -2.16
CA TRP A 106 -8.37 -4.40 -1.89
C TRP A 106 -8.26 -5.87 -1.44
N ALA A 107 -7.37 -6.65 -2.06
CA ALA A 107 -7.13 -8.04 -1.67
C ALA A 107 -6.55 -8.16 -0.26
N THR A 108 -5.72 -7.19 0.13
CA THR A 108 -5.17 -7.06 1.48
C THR A 108 -6.26 -6.87 2.52
N ALA A 109 -7.22 -5.97 2.27
CA ALA A 109 -8.30 -5.66 3.21
C ALA A 109 -9.38 -6.75 3.30
N ASN A 110 -9.43 -7.66 2.31
CA ASN A 110 -10.44 -8.72 2.24
C ASN A 110 -9.81 -10.09 2.52
N THR A 111 -9.12 -10.25 3.64
CA THR A 111 -8.69 -11.59 4.11
C THR A 111 -9.90 -12.35 4.68
N GLU A 112 -9.88 -13.67 4.55
CA GLU A 112 -10.99 -14.55 4.98
C GLU A 112 -11.05 -14.73 6.51
N ASP A 113 -10.05 -14.21 7.20
CA ASP A 113 -9.86 -14.36 8.63
C ASP A 113 -10.16 -13.00 9.27
N GLY A 114 -11.11 -12.98 10.22
CA GLY A 114 -11.51 -11.83 11.02
C GLY A 114 -10.41 -11.39 12.00
N ASP A 115 -9.19 -11.29 11.49
CA ASP A 115 -8.00 -10.93 12.20
C ASP A 115 -7.95 -9.39 12.34
N PRO A 116 -7.88 -8.84 13.57
CA PRO A 116 -7.88 -7.41 13.79
C PRO A 116 -6.60 -6.73 13.28
N GLU A 117 -5.52 -7.46 13.03
CA GLU A 117 -4.33 -6.93 12.35
C GLU A 117 -4.61 -6.68 10.86
N ALA A 118 -5.56 -7.40 10.24
CA ALA A 118 -6.09 -7.05 8.93
C ALA A 118 -6.91 -5.75 8.92
N ALA A 119 -7.33 -5.25 10.10
CA ALA A 119 -7.93 -3.92 10.22
C ALA A 119 -6.88 -2.79 10.12
N ILE A 120 -5.60 -3.09 10.32
CA ILE A 120 -4.49 -2.16 10.08
C ILE A 120 -3.72 -2.61 8.83
N LEU A 121 -4.01 -1.94 7.72
CA LEU A 121 -3.35 -2.22 6.45
C LEU A 121 -1.87 -1.82 6.53
N ASP A 122 -0.96 -2.80 6.52
CA ASP A 122 0.48 -2.55 6.38
C ASP A 122 0.79 -2.07 4.95
N ILE A 123 0.96 -0.75 4.81
CA ILE A 123 1.27 -0.08 3.54
C ILE A 123 2.62 -0.54 3.02
N GLU A 124 3.64 -0.62 3.86
CA GLU A 124 5.02 -0.93 3.45
C GLU A 124 5.13 -2.38 2.95
N ALA A 125 4.52 -3.33 3.66
CA ALA A 125 4.45 -4.71 3.21
C ALA A 125 3.62 -4.82 1.92
N THR A 126 2.49 -4.12 1.82
CA THR A 126 1.64 -4.17 0.63
C THR A 126 2.33 -3.60 -0.60
N GLU A 127 3.06 -2.49 -0.48
CA GLU A 127 3.85 -1.89 -1.56
C GLU A 127 4.90 -2.86 -2.11
N LYS A 128 5.54 -3.65 -1.24
CA LYS A 128 6.47 -4.71 -1.65
C LYS A 128 5.76 -5.89 -2.32
N VAL A 129 4.54 -6.22 -1.90
CA VAL A 129 3.74 -7.32 -2.46
C VAL A 129 3.23 -7.00 -3.87
N VAL A 130 2.85 -5.74 -4.16
CA VAL A 130 2.32 -5.31 -5.48
C VAL A 130 3.16 -5.83 -6.66
N PRO A 131 4.45 -5.51 -6.79
CA PRO A 131 5.26 -5.96 -7.93
C PRO A 131 5.48 -7.48 -7.95
N MET A 132 5.50 -8.13 -6.78
CA MET A 132 5.64 -9.59 -6.68
C MET A 132 4.41 -10.31 -7.23
N VAL A 133 3.21 -9.84 -6.89
CA VAL A 133 1.94 -10.41 -7.37
C VAL A 133 1.77 -10.18 -8.85
N ILE A 134 2.09 -8.98 -9.36
CA ILE A 134 2.07 -8.68 -10.81
C ILE A 134 3.01 -9.64 -11.54
N THR A 135 4.23 -9.80 -11.06
CA THR A 135 5.23 -10.70 -11.66
C THR A 135 4.78 -12.16 -11.62
N ALA A 136 4.24 -12.62 -10.48
CA ALA A 136 3.75 -13.98 -10.32
C ALA A 136 2.56 -14.26 -11.25
N CYS A 137 1.60 -13.33 -11.32
CA CYS A 137 0.42 -13.49 -12.16
C CYS A 137 0.72 -13.43 -13.66
N LYS A 138 1.73 -12.65 -14.09
CA LYS A 138 2.22 -12.68 -15.48
C LYS A 138 2.78 -14.07 -15.85
N LYS A 139 3.38 -14.80 -14.90
CA LYS A 139 3.91 -16.16 -15.12
C LYS A 139 2.83 -17.23 -15.10
N THR A 140 1.79 -17.07 -14.28
CA THR A 140 0.74 -18.08 -14.08
C THR A 140 -0.66 -17.49 -14.30
N PRO A 141 -1.04 -17.09 -15.53
CA PRO A 141 -2.29 -16.37 -15.79
C PRO A 141 -3.55 -17.20 -15.46
N LYS A 142 -3.45 -18.53 -15.48
CA LYS A 142 -4.59 -19.43 -15.20
C LYS A 142 -4.82 -19.69 -13.71
N GLU A 143 -3.87 -19.34 -12.84
CA GLU A 143 -4.00 -19.56 -11.39
C GLU A 143 -4.98 -18.58 -10.77
N SER A 144 -5.52 -18.95 -9.59
CA SER A 144 -6.33 -18.03 -8.78
C SER A 144 -5.48 -16.83 -8.33
N PHE A 145 -6.00 -15.63 -8.57
CA PHE A 145 -5.37 -14.39 -8.10
C PHE A 145 -5.24 -14.39 -6.57
N ARG A 146 -6.28 -14.83 -5.84
CA ARG A 146 -6.28 -14.87 -4.38
C ARG A 146 -5.21 -15.78 -3.80
N LYS A 147 -5.09 -16.98 -4.35
CA LYS A 147 -4.07 -17.93 -3.95
C LYS A 147 -2.68 -17.35 -4.16
N LYS A 148 -2.43 -16.79 -5.36
CA LYS A 148 -1.14 -16.15 -5.68
C LYS A 148 -0.83 -14.95 -4.80
N PHE A 149 -1.81 -14.09 -4.55
CA PHE A 149 -1.67 -12.96 -3.62
C PHE A 149 -1.25 -13.41 -2.22
N LYS A 150 -1.94 -14.41 -1.64
CA LYS A 150 -1.58 -14.95 -0.32
C LYS A 150 -0.17 -15.54 -0.31
N GLU A 151 0.20 -16.30 -1.33
CA GLU A 151 1.53 -16.89 -1.44
C GLU A 151 2.65 -15.84 -1.48
N GLU A 152 2.51 -14.81 -2.32
CA GLU A 152 3.53 -13.75 -2.43
C GLU A 152 3.56 -12.86 -1.18
N ARG A 153 2.40 -12.53 -0.60
CA ARG A 153 2.32 -11.83 0.70
C ARG A 153 3.10 -12.55 1.78
N GLN A 154 2.82 -13.84 1.98
CA GLN A 154 3.51 -14.61 3.01
C GLN A 154 5.03 -14.68 2.80
N LYS A 155 5.52 -14.61 1.55
CA LYS A 155 6.97 -14.53 1.30
C LYS A 155 7.53 -13.19 1.76
N VAL A 156 6.88 -12.09 1.40
CA VAL A 156 7.28 -10.73 1.81
C VAL A 156 7.26 -10.59 3.34
N ASP A 157 6.20 -11.07 4.00
CA ASP A 157 6.08 -10.99 5.46
C ASP A 157 7.22 -11.75 6.16
N ARG A 158 7.56 -12.94 5.65
CA ARG A 158 8.69 -13.74 6.17
C ARG A 158 10.04 -13.04 5.95
N GLU A 159 10.22 -12.40 4.80
CA GLU A 159 11.43 -11.66 4.48
C GLU A 159 11.58 -10.42 5.38
N MET A 160 10.53 -9.61 5.51
CA MET A 160 10.51 -8.44 6.38
C MET A 160 10.76 -8.81 7.84
N LYS A 161 10.13 -9.90 8.34
CA LYS A 161 10.38 -10.39 9.70
C LYS A 161 11.84 -10.80 9.91
N ARG A 162 12.46 -11.45 8.92
CA ARG A 162 13.88 -11.81 8.96
C ARG A 162 14.77 -10.58 9.00
N ASP A 163 14.48 -9.58 8.17
CA ASP A 163 15.28 -8.36 8.08
C ASP A 163 15.14 -7.49 9.34
N MET A 164 13.93 -7.36 9.88
CA MET A 164 13.69 -6.67 11.15
C MET A 164 14.48 -7.33 12.29
N LYS A 165 14.41 -8.66 12.41
CA LYS A 165 15.20 -9.40 13.40
C LYS A 165 16.70 -9.18 13.22
N LYS A 166 17.20 -9.20 11.98
CA LYS A 166 18.60 -8.94 11.68
C LYS A 166 19.03 -7.53 12.09
N MET A 167 18.16 -6.53 11.90
CA MET A 167 18.45 -5.16 12.30
C MET A 167 18.44 -4.99 13.82
N GLU A 168 17.52 -5.66 14.53
CA GLU A 168 17.50 -5.73 16.00
C GLU A 168 18.80 -6.34 16.54
N ASP A 169 19.21 -7.49 15.99
CA ASP A 169 20.45 -8.17 16.38
C ASP A 169 21.68 -7.28 16.11
N ARG A 170 21.71 -6.57 14.97
CA ARG A 170 22.77 -5.60 14.64
C ARG A 170 22.78 -4.41 15.60
N HIS A 171 21.62 -3.91 16.00
CA HIS A 171 21.52 -2.81 16.97
C HIS A 171 22.06 -3.24 18.33
N LYS A 172 21.66 -4.42 18.82
CA LYS A 172 22.18 -4.98 20.07
C LYS A 172 23.69 -5.16 20.04
N ALA A 173 24.23 -5.72 18.96
CA ALA A 173 25.68 -5.89 18.80
C ALA A 173 26.43 -4.53 18.77
N MET A 174 25.85 -3.49 18.18
CA MET A 174 26.43 -2.14 18.23
C MET A 174 26.42 -1.55 19.64
N GLU A 175 25.37 -1.77 20.42
CA GLU A 175 25.31 -1.33 21.82
C GLU A 175 26.30 -2.09 22.72
N GLU A 176 26.47 -3.39 22.53
CA GLU A 176 27.49 -4.18 23.22
C GLU A 176 28.91 -3.69 22.87
N ARG A 177 29.18 -3.41 21.59
CA ARG A 177 30.47 -2.83 21.15
C ARG A 177 30.71 -1.45 21.76
N LYS A 178 29.69 -0.60 21.85
CA LYS A 178 29.79 0.70 22.53
C LYS A 178 30.11 0.55 24.01
N LYS A 179 29.54 -0.45 24.68
CA LYS A 179 29.84 -0.74 26.09
C LYS A 179 31.31 -1.13 26.28
N MET A 180 31.82 -2.04 25.44
CA MET A 180 33.22 -2.45 25.47
C MET A 180 34.17 -1.25 25.25
N MET A 181 33.88 -0.39 24.27
CA MET A 181 34.69 0.82 24.04
C MET A 181 34.68 1.80 25.24
N LYS A 182 33.56 1.90 25.96
CA LYS A 182 33.49 2.72 27.18
C LYS A 182 34.29 2.11 28.33
N GLU A 183 34.25 0.80 28.51
CA GLU A 183 35.01 0.07 29.52
C GLU A 183 36.52 0.17 29.25
N GLU A 184 36.95 -0.02 28.00
CA GLU A 184 38.35 0.15 27.58
C GLU A 184 38.86 1.57 27.82
N LYS A 185 38.04 2.59 27.49
CA LYS A 185 38.38 4.00 27.76
C LYS A 185 38.47 4.30 29.26
N LYS A 186 37.60 3.68 30.07
CA LYS A 186 37.65 3.81 31.54
C LYS A 186 38.95 3.19 32.07
N GLU A 187 39.30 1.99 31.64
CA GLU A 187 40.53 1.29 32.04
C GLU A 187 41.78 2.08 31.62
N THR A 188 41.80 2.62 30.39
CA THR A 188 42.89 3.48 29.90
C THR A 188 43.05 4.75 30.74
N ARG A 189 41.93 5.40 31.11
CA ARG A 189 41.95 6.58 31.97
C ARG A 189 42.47 6.26 33.36
N ASP A 190 42.06 5.13 33.94
CA ASP A 190 42.44 4.75 35.30
C ASP A 190 43.93 4.30 35.37
N GLN A 191 44.59 4.05 34.24
CA GLN A 191 46.02 3.76 34.13
C GLN A 191 46.93 4.99 33.93
N MET A 192 46.37 6.18 33.69
CA MET A 192 47.10 7.45 33.55
C MET A 192 47.02 8.28 34.84
#